data_AF-A0A3A1WFU7-F1
#
_entry.id   AF-A0A3A1WFU7-F1
#
_cell.length_a   1.000
_cell.length_b   1.000
_cell.length_c   1.000
_cell.angle_alpha   90.00
_cell.angle_beta   90.00
_cell.angle_gamma   90.00
#
_symmetry.space_group_name_H-M   'P 1'
#
loop_
_entity.id
_entity.type
_entity.pdbx_description
1 polymer ?
#
loop_
_entity_poly.entity_id
_entity_poly.type
_entity_poly.pdbx_seq_one_letter_code
_entity_poly.pdbx_strand_id
1 'polypeptide(L)' 'MADKVQENRIRRMAERQGMQLKKIRRIDPKAIDYGHFTLSDRDGNPVSVEGKPTATADQIEAFLKA' A
#
# COMPACT_ATOMS: atom_id res chain seq x y z
N MET A 1 15.27 8.44 3.69
CA MET A 1 14.93 9.08 2.39
C MET A 1 14.37 8.06 1.39
N ALA A 2 14.91 6.84 1.34
CA ALA A 2 14.45 5.76 0.45
C ALA A 2 12.94 5.44 0.62
N ASP A 3 12.44 5.28 1.85
CA ASP A 3 11.04 4.91 2.10
C ASP A 3 10.03 5.92 1.53
N LYS A 4 10.35 7.21 1.60
CA LYS A 4 9.47 8.28 1.10
C LYS A 4 9.44 8.31 -0.43
N VAL A 5 10.55 7.97 -1.08
CA VAL A 5 10.63 7.87 -2.54
C VAL A 5 9.85 6.65 -3.03
N GLN A 6 10.00 5.50 -2.36
CA GLN A 6 9.26 4.29 -2.66
C GLN A 6 7.75 4.50 -2.46
N GLU A 7 7.34 5.07 -1.33
CA GLU A 7 5.93 5.37 -1.05
C GLU A 7 5.31 6.29 -2.13
N ASN A 8 6.03 7.34 -2.54
CA ASN A 8 5.58 8.22 -3.62
C ASN A 8 5.48 7.51 -4.97
N ARG A 9 6.38 6.57 -5.26
CA ARG A 9 6.31 5.76 -6.49
C ARG A 9 5.06 4.88 -6.49
N ILE A 10 4.84 4.13 -5.41
CA ILE A 10 3.69 3.22 -5.26
C ILE A 10 2.38 4.02 -5.33
N ARG A 11 2.31 5.16 -4.65
CA ARG A 11 1.15 6.06 -4.71
C ARG A 11 0.82 6.46 -6.15
N ARG A 12 1.83 6.86 -6.94
CA ARG A 12 1.63 7.22 -8.36
C ARG A 12 1.20 6.02 -9.21
N MET A 13 1.71 4.82 -8.94
CA MET A 13 1.29 3.61 -9.66
C MET A 13 -0.16 3.25 -9.35
N ALA A 14 -0.54 3.31 -8.06
CA ALA A 14 -1.92 3.09 -7.64
C ALA A 14 -2.86 4.12 -8.29
N GLU A 15 -2.52 5.42 -8.23
CA GLU A 15 -3.32 6.50 -8.82
C GLU A 15 -3.52 6.32 -10.34
N ARG A 16 -2.50 5.85 -11.06
CA ARG A 16 -2.59 5.53 -12.50
C ARG A 16 -3.57 4.40 -12.80
N GLN A 17 -3.70 3.44 -11.90
CA GLN A 17 -4.64 2.33 -12.02
C GLN A 17 -6.02 2.65 -11.42
N GLY A 18 -6.25 3.91 -11.02
CA GLY A 18 -7.50 4.31 -10.38
C GLY A 18 -7.64 3.78 -8.95
N MET A 19 -6.53 3.50 -8.28
CA MET A 19 -6.49 3.01 -6.91
C MET A 19 -5.87 4.07 -5.99
N GLN A 20 -6.11 3.93 -4.69
CA GLN A 20 -5.57 4.80 -3.66
C GLN A 20 -4.73 3.99 -2.66
N LEU A 21 -3.52 4.49 -2.39
CA LEU A 21 -2.63 3.94 -1.37
C LEU A 21 -2.81 4.69 -0.06
N LYS A 22 -3.19 3.98 1.00
CA LYS A 22 -3.29 4.53 2.36
C LYS A 22 -2.30 3.84 3.29
N LYS A 23 -1.53 4.64 4.01
CA LYS A 23 -0.56 4.16 5.00
C LYS A 23 -1.25 3.91 6.33
N ILE A 24 -1.00 2.76 6.94
CA ILE A 24 -1.45 2.50 8.31
C ILE A 24 -0.52 3.28 9.25
N ARG A 25 -1.11 4.25 9.98
CA ARG A 25 -0.38 5.15 10.87
C ARG A 25 -0.31 4.54 12.28
N ARG A 26 0.40 3.41 12.41
CA ARG A 26 0.58 2.72 13.69
C ARG A 26 1.87 3.18 14.35
N ILE A 27 1.82 3.45 15.66
CA ILE A 27 2.98 3.96 16.42
C ILE A 27 3.85 2.80 16.93
N ASP A 28 3.24 1.67 17.28
CA ASP A 28 3.92 0.50 17.82
C ASP A 28 4.76 -0.22 16.74
N PRO A 29 6.10 -0.20 16.82
CA PRO A 29 6.97 -0.85 15.84
C PRO A 29 6.99 -2.38 15.92
N LYS A 30 6.51 -2.98 17.02
CA LYS A 30 6.41 -4.43 17.22
C LYS A 30 5.09 -5.00 16.71
N ALA A 31 4.17 -4.14 16.28
CA ALA A 31 2.93 -4.58 15.66
C ALA A 31 3.21 -5.28 14.33
N ILE A 32 2.50 -6.38 14.07
CA ILE A 32 2.64 -7.21 12.86
C ILE A 32 2.35 -6.42 11.58
N ASP A 33 1.55 -5.35 11.68
CA ASP A 33 1.13 -4.46 10.60
C ASP A 33 1.83 -3.09 10.65
N TYR A 34 2.87 -2.93 11.48
CA TYR A 34 3.65 -1.69 11.48
C TYR A 34 4.29 -1.47 10.11
N GLY A 35 4.08 -0.28 9.54
CA GLY A 35 4.59 0.06 8.20
C GLY A 35 3.82 -0.60 7.05
N HIS A 36 2.69 -1.25 7.30
CA HIS A 36 1.82 -1.76 6.25
C HIS A 36 0.98 -0.66 5.60
N PHE A 37 0.50 -0.99 4.40
CA PHE A 37 -0.32 -0.15 3.57
C PHE A 37 -1.59 -0.91 3.19
N THR A 38 -2.64 -0.16 2.90
CA THR A 38 -3.91 -0.64 2.34
C THR A 38 -4.10 -0.04 0.97
N LEU A 39 -4.65 -0.82 0.05
CA LEU A 39 -5.03 -0.37 -1.28
C LEU A 39 -6.56 -0.32 -1.35
N SER A 40 -7.11 0.73 -1.93
CA SER A 40 -8.54 0.81 -2.25
C SER A 40 -8.74 1.18 -3.71
N ASP A 41 -9.83 0.73 -4.30
CA ASP A 41 -10.21 1.17 -5.65
C ASP A 41 -10.77 2.61 -5.65
N ARG A 42 -11.23 3.07 -6.81
CA ARG A 42 -11.83 4.39 -7.02
C ARG A 42 -13.15 4.58 -6.28
N ASP A 43 -13.87 3.49 -6.04
CA ASP A 43 -15.15 3.46 -5.34
C ASP A 43 -14.96 3.33 -3.82
N GLY A 44 -13.72 3.17 -3.36
CA GLY A 44 -13.35 3.05 -1.95
C GLY A 44 -13.40 1.61 -1.42
N ASN A 45 -13.58 0.61 -2.29
CA ASN A 45 -13.55 -0.79 -1.88
C ASN A 45 -12.12 -1.24 -1.57
N PRO A 46 -11.90 -2.00 -0.50
CA PRO A 46 -10.58 -2.51 -0.15
C PRO A 46 -10.14 -3.56 -1.17
N VAL A 47 -8.93 -3.37 -1.72
CA VAL A 47 -8.29 -4.34 -2.62
C VAL A 47 -7.39 -5.23 -1.78
N SER A 48 -7.61 -6.54 -1.87
CA SER A 48 -6.76 -7.52 -1.20
C SER A 48 -5.51 -7.78 -2.01
N VAL A 49 -4.36 -7.63 -1.37
CA VAL A 49 -3.04 -7.96 -1.95
C VAL A 49 -2.60 -9.27 -1.34
N GLU A 50 -2.33 -10.28 -2.17
CA GLU A 50 -1.99 -11.66 -1.73
C GLU A 50 -3.01 -12.27 -0.74
N GLY A 51 -4.30 -11.95 -0.92
CA GLY A 51 -5.37 -12.43 -0.03
C GLY A 51 -5.41 -11.76 1.34
N LYS A 52 -4.65 -10.67 1.55
CA LYS A 52 -4.65 -9.87 2.78
C LYS A 52 -5.15 -8.45 2.51
N PRO A 53 -5.87 -7.84 3.46
CA PRO A 53 -6.32 -6.44 3.33
C PRO A 53 -5.19 -5.43 3.56
N THR A 54 -4.08 -5.86 4.17
CA THR A 54 -2.89 -5.02 4.42
C THR A 54 -1.65 -5.74 3.92
N ALA A 55 -0.73 -4.98 3.34
CA ALA A 55 0.50 -5.50 2.75
C ALA A 55 1.65 -4.50 2.90
N THR A 56 2.87 -4.99 2.75
CA THR A 56 4.08 -4.16 2.75
C THR A 56 4.19 -3.34 1.45
N ALA A 57 5.04 -2.31 1.46
CA ALA A 57 5.30 -1.50 0.26
C ALA A 57 5.76 -2.36 -0.92
N ASP A 58 6.64 -3.33 -0.68
CA ASP A 58 7.19 -4.21 -1.72
C ASP A 58 6.10 -5.10 -2.34
N GLN A 59 5.21 -5.65 -1.52
CA GLN A 59 4.09 -6.48 -2.00
C GLN A 59 3.10 -5.66 -2.83
N ILE A 60 2.77 -4.44 -2.41
CA ILE A 60 1.89 -3.57 -3.20
C ILE A 60 2.58 -3.16 -4.50
N GLU A 61 3.88 -2.86 -4.46
CA GLU A 61 4.65 -2.56 -5.68
C GLU A 61 4.66 -3.74 -6.64
N ALA A 62 4.82 -4.98 -6.14
CA ALA A 62 4.74 -6.18 -6.97
C ALA A 62 3.33 -6.37 -7.57
N PHE A 63 2.28 -6.17 -6.77
CA PHE A 63 0.90 -6.25 -7.23
C PHE A 63 0.57 -5.23 -8.33
N LEU A 64 1.04 -3.99 -8.18
CA LEU A 64 0.81 -2.92 -9.18
C LEU A 64 1.65 -3.07 -10.45
N LYS A 65 2.68 -3.93 -10.45
CA LYS A 65 3.51 -4.23 -11.63
C LYS A 65 2.99 -5.41 -12.45
N ALA A 66 2.16 -6.26 -11.86
CA ALA A 66 1.51 -7.38 -12.53
C ALA A 66 0.43 -6.86 -13.49
#